data_AF-A0A941ZFE1-F1
#
_entry.id   AF-A0A941ZFE1-F1
#
_cell.length_a   1.000
_cell.length_b   1.000
_cell.length_c   1.000
_cell.angle_alpha   90.00
_cell.angle_beta   90.00
_cell.angle_gamma   90.00
#
_symmetry.space_group_name_H-M   'P 1'
#
loop_
_entity.id
_entity.type
_entity.pdbx_description
1 polymer ?
#
loop_
_entity_poly.entity_id
_entity_poly.type
_entity_poly.pdbx_seq_one_letter_code
_entity_poly.pdbx_strand_id
1 'polypeptide(L)'
;DDKNDYDAAIREFENVLSLPENQQLIYKQFSVAFANLGHAYYEKGNALVATDKQAAAQNFALAIQKLQIAKQNTRFFPTMRYDEALHDTYYYLALSYHKLYLITKKATVLNDANTAWREYFDFFPKKLEGNSTYEQSRQAAQKYWDQIRSL
;
A
#
# COMPACT_ATOMS: atom_id res chain seq x y z
N ASP A 1 21.96 10.47 -4.90
CA ASP A 1 21.16 9.80 -3.86
C ASP A 1 19.68 10.01 -4.11
N ASP A 2 19.14 9.17 -4.99
CA ASP A 2 17.78 9.22 -5.55
C ASP A 2 16.74 8.68 -4.57
N LYS A 3 16.64 9.27 -3.37
CA LYS A 3 15.67 8.85 -2.34
C LYS A 3 14.20 9.17 -2.68
N ASN A 4 13.89 9.63 -3.89
CA ASN A 4 12.54 10.01 -4.31
C ASN A 4 12.24 9.74 -5.80
N ASP A 5 13.01 8.89 -6.50
CA ASP A 5 12.68 8.55 -7.89
C ASP A 5 11.59 7.47 -7.97
N TYR A 6 10.41 7.82 -7.47
CA TYR A 6 9.23 6.96 -7.51
C TYR A 6 8.80 6.67 -8.95
N ASP A 7 9.11 7.57 -9.90
CA ASP A 7 8.84 7.37 -11.32
C ASP A 7 9.70 6.25 -11.93
N ALA A 8 10.98 6.17 -11.57
CA ALA A 8 11.82 5.04 -11.96
C ALA A 8 11.33 3.73 -11.34
N ALA A 9 11.03 3.73 -10.03
CA ALA A 9 10.52 2.52 -9.36
C ALA A 9 9.20 2.02 -9.97
N ILE A 10 8.26 2.93 -10.25
CA ILE A 10 7.00 2.60 -10.93
C ILE A 10 7.28 1.98 -12.29
N ARG A 11 8.13 2.61 -13.11
CA ARG A 11 8.49 2.12 -14.45
C ARG A 11 9.11 0.72 -14.40
N GLU A 12 10.01 0.47 -13.46
CA GLU A 12 10.65 -0.83 -13.30
C GLU A 12 9.65 -1.94 -12.95
N PHE A 13 8.77 -1.70 -11.97
CA PHE A 13 7.76 -2.70 -11.61
C PHE A 13 6.66 -2.84 -12.66
N GLU A 14 6.26 -1.76 -13.34
CA GLU A 14 5.35 -1.84 -14.49
C GLU A 14 5.96 -2.70 -15.61
N ASN A 15 7.25 -2.53 -15.91
CA ASN A 15 7.95 -3.38 -16.89
C ASN A 15 7.93 -4.84 -16.47
N VAL A 16 8.23 -5.15 -15.20
CA VAL A 16 8.16 -6.53 -14.67
C VAL A 16 6.75 -7.11 -14.80
N LEU A 17 5.72 -6.32 -14.49
CA LEU A 17 4.32 -6.77 -14.51
C LEU A 17 3.66 -6.65 -15.89
N SER A 18 4.35 -6.12 -16.89
CA SER A 18 3.88 -6.07 -18.28
C SER A 18 3.93 -7.44 -18.98
N LEU A 19 4.77 -8.36 -18.48
CA LEU A 19 4.80 -9.73 -18.97
C LEU A 19 3.50 -10.43 -18.56
N PRO A 20 2.72 -11.00 -19.50
CA PRO A 20 1.42 -11.62 -19.21
C PRO A 20 1.48 -12.66 -18.09
N GLU A 21 2.56 -13.44 -18.03
CA GLU A 21 2.77 -14.49 -17.03
C GLU A 21 2.93 -13.92 -15.61
N ASN A 22 3.53 -12.74 -15.49
CA ASN A 22 3.68 -12.04 -14.22
C ASN A 22 2.37 -11.36 -13.82
N GLN A 23 1.68 -10.74 -14.78
CA GLN A 23 0.40 -10.09 -14.56
C GLN A 23 -0.67 -11.10 -14.10
N GLN A 24 -0.69 -12.29 -14.71
CA GLN A 24 -1.63 -13.37 -14.40
C GLN A 24 -1.16 -14.23 -13.21
N LEU A 25 -0.01 -13.90 -12.60
CA LEU A 25 0.58 -14.66 -11.49
C LEU A 25 0.80 -16.15 -11.82
N ILE A 26 1.07 -16.47 -13.09
CA ILE A 26 1.60 -17.78 -13.50
C ILE A 26 2.91 -18.00 -12.75
N TYR A 27 3.76 -16.97 -12.75
CA TYR A 27 4.97 -16.89 -11.94
C TYR A 27 4.66 -16.24 -10.59
N LYS A 28 4.19 -17.06 -9.66
CA LYS A 28 3.73 -16.67 -8.31
C LYS A 28 4.72 -15.83 -7.51
N GLN A 29 6.04 -15.98 -7.76
CA GLN A 29 7.08 -15.20 -7.11
C GLN A 29 6.96 -13.68 -7.36
N PHE A 30 6.28 -13.26 -8.43
CA PHE A 30 6.03 -11.84 -8.72
C PHE A 30 4.85 -11.25 -7.95
N SER A 31 4.18 -12.01 -7.08
CA SER A 31 3.13 -11.49 -6.19
C SER A 31 3.62 -10.31 -5.34
N VAL A 32 4.86 -10.33 -4.85
CA VAL A 32 5.45 -9.23 -4.08
C VAL A 32 5.71 -7.98 -4.93
N ALA A 33 5.88 -8.11 -6.25
CA ALA A 33 6.06 -6.95 -7.13
C ALA A 33 4.81 -6.06 -7.17
N PHE A 34 3.61 -6.63 -6.97
CA PHE A 34 2.38 -5.85 -6.81
C PHE A 34 2.38 -5.02 -5.52
N ALA A 35 2.93 -5.56 -4.42
CA ALA A 35 3.05 -4.81 -3.17
C ALA A 35 4.02 -3.63 -3.34
N ASN A 36 5.19 -3.88 -3.94
CA ASN A 36 6.19 -2.85 -4.18
C ASN A 36 5.71 -1.77 -5.16
N LEU A 37 5.04 -2.16 -6.24
CA LEU A 37 4.45 -1.19 -7.18
C LEU A 37 3.36 -0.35 -6.50
N GLY A 38 2.54 -1.00 -5.68
CA GLY A 38 1.53 -0.33 -4.87
C GLY A 38 2.12 0.71 -3.93
N HIS A 39 3.20 0.36 -3.23
CA HIS A 39 3.95 1.29 -2.39
C HIS A 39 4.54 2.45 -3.21
N ALA A 40 5.16 2.17 -4.37
CA ALA A 40 5.72 3.23 -5.21
C ALA A 40 4.66 4.23 -5.70
N TYR A 41 3.47 3.77 -6.10
CA TYR A 41 2.36 4.67 -6.40
C TYR A 41 1.86 5.45 -5.19
N TYR A 42 1.82 4.85 -3.99
CA TYR A 42 1.46 5.57 -2.77
C TYR A 42 2.43 6.75 -2.53
N GLU A 43 3.74 6.50 -2.61
CA GLU A 43 4.74 7.55 -2.38
C GLU A 43 4.66 8.66 -3.43
N LYS A 44 4.47 8.30 -4.71
CA LYS A 44 4.22 9.28 -5.77
C LYS A 44 2.96 10.11 -5.50
N GLY A 45 1.87 9.47 -5.06
CA GLY A 45 0.65 10.16 -4.67
C GLY A 45 0.87 11.13 -3.50
N ASN A 46 1.66 10.71 -2.52
CA ASN A 46 2.01 11.54 -1.35
C ASN A 46 2.86 12.75 -1.74
N ALA A 47 3.81 12.60 -2.66
CA ALA A 47 4.63 13.69 -3.19
C ALA A 47 3.80 14.75 -3.95
N LEU A 48 2.70 14.33 -4.59
CA LEU A 48 1.84 15.20 -5.39
C LEU A 48 0.72 15.88 -4.58
N VAL A 49 0.46 15.47 -3.33
CA VAL A 49 -0.75 15.90 -2.59
C VAL A 49 -0.87 17.42 -2.42
N ALA A 50 0.26 18.11 -2.34
CA ALA A 50 0.33 19.56 -2.14
C ALA A 50 0.28 20.36 -3.45
N THR A 51 0.69 19.76 -4.57
CA THR A 51 0.91 20.46 -5.85
C THR A 51 -0.10 20.06 -6.91
N ASP A 52 -0.50 18.78 -6.96
CA ASP A 52 -1.47 18.24 -7.90
C ASP A 52 -2.34 17.17 -7.23
N LYS A 53 -3.46 17.61 -6.63
CA LYS A 53 -4.41 16.73 -5.94
C LYS A 53 -5.07 15.71 -6.87
N GLN A 54 -5.23 16.04 -8.16
CA GLN A 54 -5.85 15.13 -9.11
C GLN A 54 -4.90 13.98 -9.44
N ALA A 55 -3.65 14.30 -9.77
CA ALA A 55 -2.62 13.28 -9.99
C ALA A 55 -2.34 12.48 -8.72
N ALA A 56 -2.36 13.11 -7.54
CA ALA A 56 -2.24 12.41 -6.26
C ALA A 56 -3.35 11.36 -6.08
N ALA A 57 -4.62 11.75 -6.31
CA ALA A 57 -5.76 10.84 -6.21
C ALA A 57 -5.67 9.67 -7.20
N GLN A 58 -5.21 9.91 -8.43
CA GLN A 58 -5.00 8.86 -9.43
C GLN A 58 -3.93 7.86 -8.97
N ASN A 59 -2.81 8.34 -8.41
CA ASN A 59 -1.75 7.48 -7.89
C ASN A 59 -2.22 6.67 -6.68
N PHE A 60 -2.98 7.26 -5.74
CA PHE A 60 -3.57 6.48 -4.65
C PHE A 60 -4.55 5.40 -5.13
N ALA A 61 -5.33 5.68 -6.18
CA ALA A 61 -6.21 4.67 -6.78
C ALA A 61 -5.43 3.51 -7.43
N LEU A 62 -4.32 3.82 -8.12
CA LEU A 62 -3.42 2.81 -8.67
C LEU A 62 -2.76 1.99 -7.55
N ALA A 63 -2.30 2.64 -6.47
CA ALA A 63 -1.75 1.98 -5.30
C ALA A 63 -2.75 0.97 -4.71
N ILE A 64 -4.00 1.38 -4.48
CA ILE A 64 -5.08 0.50 -4.01
C ILE A 64 -5.25 -0.71 -4.93
N GLN A 65 -5.31 -0.49 -6.25
CA GLN A 65 -5.48 -1.58 -7.21
C GLN A 65 -4.37 -2.63 -7.08
N LYS A 66 -3.10 -2.21 -7.03
CA LYS A 66 -1.96 -3.15 -6.95
C LYS A 66 -1.88 -3.83 -5.58
N LEU A 67 -2.11 -3.08 -4.51
CA LEU A 67 -2.08 -3.62 -3.14
C LEU A 67 -3.22 -4.61 -2.88
N GLN A 68 -4.40 -4.42 -3.50
CA GLN A 68 -5.46 -5.42 -3.44
C GLN A 68 -5.05 -6.74 -4.12
N ILE A 69 -4.38 -6.68 -5.27
CA ILE A 69 -3.86 -7.88 -5.95
C ILE A 69 -2.83 -8.58 -5.05
N ALA A 70 -1.91 -7.81 -4.45
CA ALA A 70 -0.93 -8.35 -3.50
C ALA A 70 -1.61 -9.02 -2.29
N LYS A 71 -2.60 -8.34 -1.68
CA LYS A 71 -3.38 -8.86 -0.54
C LYS A 71 -4.10 -10.18 -0.86
N GLN A 72 -4.64 -10.34 -2.05
CA GLN A 72 -5.30 -11.58 -2.47
C GLN A 72 -4.32 -12.74 -2.71
N ASN A 73 -3.02 -12.45 -2.80
CA ASN A 73 -1.98 -13.40 -3.20
C ASN A 73 -0.83 -13.52 -2.18
N THR A 74 -1.06 -13.13 -0.92
CA THR A 74 -0.04 -13.16 0.14
C THR A 74 0.60 -14.52 0.33
N ARG A 75 -0.13 -15.63 0.09
CA ARG A 75 0.40 -17.01 0.13
C ARG A 75 1.60 -17.26 -0.79
N PHE A 76 1.84 -16.37 -1.76
CA PHE A 76 2.96 -16.46 -2.69
C PHE A 76 4.10 -15.50 -2.35
N PHE A 77 4.00 -14.74 -1.26
CA PHE A 77 5.08 -13.88 -0.81
C PHE A 77 6.32 -14.70 -0.42
N PRO A 78 7.54 -14.18 -0.65
CA PRO A 78 8.77 -14.88 -0.30
C PRO A 78 8.84 -15.19 1.19
N THR A 79 9.09 -16.46 1.57
CA THR A 79 9.09 -16.90 2.97
C THR A 79 10.00 -16.06 3.89
N MET A 80 11.18 -15.67 3.41
CA MET A 80 12.15 -14.87 4.19
C MET A 80 11.67 -13.44 4.46
N ARG A 81 10.76 -12.89 3.64
CA ARG A 81 10.23 -11.52 3.77
C ARG A 81 8.72 -11.49 3.89
N TYR A 82 8.11 -12.62 4.24
CA TYR A 82 6.66 -12.78 4.23
C TYR A 82 6.00 -11.76 5.16
N ASP A 83 6.49 -11.67 6.39
CA ASP A 83 5.93 -10.80 7.42
C ASP A 83 6.10 -9.32 7.02
N GLU A 84 7.26 -8.92 6.49
CA GLU A 84 7.50 -7.55 6.01
C GLU A 84 6.59 -7.20 4.84
N ALA A 85 6.51 -8.06 3.82
CA ALA A 85 5.65 -7.86 2.66
C ALA A 85 4.15 -7.83 3.04
N LEU A 86 3.75 -8.64 4.02
CA LEU A 86 2.40 -8.63 4.57
C LEU A 86 2.09 -7.31 5.26
N HIS A 87 2.99 -6.85 6.15
CA HIS A 87 2.89 -5.55 6.81
C HIS A 87 2.75 -4.42 5.78
N ASP A 88 3.68 -4.31 4.83
CA ASP A 88 3.69 -3.24 3.84
C ASP A 88 2.40 -3.26 3.00
N THR A 89 1.95 -4.45 2.58
CA THR A 89 0.72 -4.60 1.79
C THR A 89 -0.49 -4.02 2.51
N TYR A 90 -0.71 -4.39 3.77
CA TYR A 90 -1.86 -3.89 4.53
C TYR A 90 -1.71 -2.42 4.93
N TYR A 91 -0.51 -2.02 5.34
CA TYR A 91 -0.22 -0.66 5.80
C TYR A 91 -0.42 0.37 4.69
N TYR A 92 0.22 0.15 3.52
CA TYR A 92 0.08 1.07 2.39
C TYR A 92 -1.30 1.01 1.74
N LEU A 93 -2.03 -0.11 1.87
CA LEU A 93 -3.41 -0.18 1.38
C LEU A 93 -4.31 0.72 2.22
N ALA A 94 -4.19 0.64 3.54
CA ALA A 94 -4.95 1.48 4.46
C ALA A 94 -4.58 2.98 4.31
N LEU A 95 -3.29 3.29 4.18
CA LEU A 95 -2.83 4.65 3.90
C LEU A 95 -3.37 5.18 2.57
N SER A 96 -3.32 4.40 1.50
CA SER A 96 -3.81 4.83 0.18
C SER A 96 -5.30 5.14 0.20
N TYR A 97 -6.12 4.27 0.83
CA TYR A 97 -7.54 4.56 1.03
C TYR A 97 -7.78 5.80 1.89
N HIS A 98 -7.05 5.93 3.01
CA HIS A 98 -7.15 7.09 3.89
C HIS A 98 -6.84 8.39 3.14
N LYS A 99 -5.72 8.45 2.40
CA LYS A 99 -5.31 9.64 1.64
C LYS A 99 -6.29 9.94 0.51
N LEU A 100 -6.77 8.93 -0.21
CA LEU A 100 -7.78 9.11 -1.23
C LEU A 100 -9.09 9.66 -0.65
N TYR A 101 -9.50 9.19 0.53
CA TYR A 101 -10.64 9.76 1.25
C TYR A 101 -10.39 11.22 1.60
N LEU A 102 -9.21 11.57 2.13
CA LEU A 102 -8.90 12.97 2.48
C LEU A 102 -9.02 13.93 1.29
N ILE A 103 -8.72 13.47 0.08
CA ILE A 103 -8.88 14.27 -1.15
C ILE A 103 -10.32 14.29 -1.63
N THR A 104 -10.97 13.13 -1.72
CA THR A 104 -12.24 12.97 -2.42
C THR A 104 -13.46 13.21 -1.53
N LYS A 105 -13.31 13.04 -0.22
CA LYS A 105 -14.37 13.09 0.81
C LYS A 105 -15.55 12.14 0.54
N LYS A 106 -15.37 11.11 -0.29
CA LYS A 106 -16.41 10.14 -0.63
C LYS A 106 -16.64 9.16 0.52
N ALA A 107 -17.89 8.98 0.94
CA ALA A 107 -18.27 8.08 2.03
C ALA A 107 -17.90 6.62 1.77
N THR A 108 -17.98 6.15 0.51
CA THR A 108 -17.54 4.79 0.15
C THR A 108 -16.06 4.59 0.43
N VAL A 109 -15.21 5.55 0.09
CA VAL A 109 -13.76 5.51 0.34
C VAL A 109 -13.46 5.58 1.83
N LEU A 110 -14.26 6.29 2.62
CA LEU A 110 -14.15 6.29 4.09
C LEU A 110 -14.43 4.89 4.68
N ASN A 111 -15.47 4.22 4.21
CA ASN A 111 -15.81 2.86 4.67
C ASN A 111 -14.70 1.87 4.31
N ASP A 112 -14.14 1.99 3.10
CA ASP A 112 -13.01 1.17 2.66
C ASP A 112 -11.75 1.46 3.49
N ALA A 113 -11.47 2.73 3.79
CA ALA A 113 -10.35 3.13 4.64
C ALA A 113 -10.48 2.56 6.06
N ASN A 114 -11.67 2.64 6.66
CA ASN A 114 -11.94 2.05 7.97
C ASN A 114 -11.75 0.53 7.97
N THR A 115 -12.20 -0.14 6.91
CA THR A 115 -12.02 -1.58 6.75
C THR A 115 -10.54 -1.94 6.61
N ALA A 116 -9.80 -1.22 5.77
CA ALA A 116 -8.38 -1.47 5.54
C ALA A 116 -7.54 -1.23 6.81
N TRP A 117 -7.85 -0.19 7.60
CA TRP A 117 -7.17 0.01 8.89
C TRP A 117 -7.45 -1.11 9.88
N ARG A 118 -8.71 -1.53 10.03
CA ARG A 118 -9.05 -2.68 10.89
C ARG A 118 -8.26 -3.91 10.48
N GLU A 119 -8.25 -4.24 9.19
CA GLU A 119 -7.50 -5.38 8.67
C GLU A 119 -6.00 -5.27 8.91
N TYR A 120 -5.41 -4.08 8.77
CA TYR A 120 -3.99 -3.87 9.09
C TYR A 120 -3.67 -4.25 10.55
N PHE A 121 -4.54 -3.89 11.49
CA PHE A 121 -4.35 -4.27 12.89
C PHE A 121 -4.63 -5.76 13.14
N ASP A 122 -5.67 -6.33 12.51
CA ASP A 122 -6.03 -7.74 12.65
C ASP A 122 -4.95 -8.69 12.08
N PHE A 123 -4.29 -8.28 10.99
CA PHE A 123 -3.27 -9.05 10.29
C PHE A 123 -1.85 -8.55 10.54
N PHE A 124 -1.63 -7.70 11.56
CA PHE A 124 -0.29 -7.23 11.89
C PHE A 124 0.62 -8.43 12.23
N PRO A 125 1.77 -8.61 11.56
CA PRO A 125 2.58 -9.82 11.74
C PRO A 125 3.24 -9.86 13.13
N LYS A 126 2.94 -10.90 13.91
CA LYS A 126 3.46 -11.06 15.29
C LYS A 126 4.98 -11.01 15.37
N LYS A 127 5.70 -11.49 14.35
CA LYS A 127 7.18 -11.46 14.33
C LYS A 127 7.77 -10.05 14.23
N LEU A 128 6.97 -9.07 13.82
CA LEU A 128 7.39 -7.68 13.74
C LEU A 128 7.08 -6.91 15.03
N GLU A 129 6.38 -7.52 15.99
CA GLU A 129 6.15 -6.89 17.30
C GLU A 129 7.47 -6.68 18.04
N GLY A 130 7.61 -5.51 18.65
CA GLY A 130 8.85 -5.10 19.33
C GLY A 130 9.98 -4.64 18.40
N ASN A 131 9.85 -4.79 17.08
CA ASN A 131 10.74 -4.12 16.14
C ASN A 131 10.37 -2.63 16.06
N SER A 132 11.31 -1.75 16.42
CA SER A 132 11.06 -0.32 16.57
C SER A 132 10.46 0.34 15.33
N THR A 133 10.88 -0.08 14.13
CA THR A 133 10.38 0.50 12.87
C THR A 133 8.91 0.18 12.67
N TYR A 134 8.52 -1.08 12.87
CA TYR A 134 7.14 -1.53 12.66
C TYR A 134 6.20 -1.08 13.79
N GLU A 135 6.71 -0.96 15.02
CA GLU A 135 5.96 -0.35 16.13
C GLU A 135 5.65 1.13 15.86
N GLN A 136 6.61 1.89 15.31
CA GLN A 136 6.37 3.28 14.91
C GLN A 136 5.30 3.36 13.81
N SER A 137 5.36 2.50 12.79
CA SER A 137 4.32 2.41 11.76
C SER A 137 2.95 2.07 12.37
N ARG A 138 2.88 1.13 13.31
CA ARG A 138 1.64 0.74 14.01
C ARG A 138 1.07 1.88 14.87
N GLN A 139 1.90 2.64 15.55
CA GLN A 139 1.47 3.83 16.29
C GLN A 139 0.96 4.93 15.36
N ALA A 140 1.64 5.16 14.23
CA ALA A 140 1.19 6.12 13.22
C ALA A 140 -0.15 5.69 12.60
N ALA A 141 -0.29 4.41 12.27
CA ALA A 141 -1.55 3.81 11.79
C ALA A 141 -2.72 4.10 12.73
N GLN A 142 -2.49 3.98 14.05
CA GLN A 142 -3.55 4.22 15.03
C GLN A 142 -4.03 5.67 14.96
N LYS A 143 -3.09 6.62 14.92
CA LYS A 143 -3.40 8.05 14.79
C LYS A 143 -4.17 8.35 13.51
N TYR A 144 -3.79 7.76 12.38
CA TYR A 144 -4.51 7.92 11.12
C TYR A 144 -5.91 7.31 11.16
N TRP A 145 -6.08 6.17 11.82
CA TRP A 145 -7.39 5.56 11.93
C TRP A 145 -8.31 6.37 12.83
N ASP A 146 -7.81 6.83 13.97
CA ASP A 146 -8.55 7.71 14.90
C ASP A 146 -8.99 9.00 14.21
N GLN A 147 -8.14 9.56 13.35
CA GLN A 147 -8.46 10.76 12.56
C GLN A 147 -9.72 10.59 11.72
N ILE A 148 -9.97 9.42 11.12
CA ILE A 148 -11.13 9.22 10.24
C ILE A 148 -12.34 8.61 10.95
N ARG A 149 -12.15 8.00 12.13
CA ARG A 149 -13.25 7.51 12.97
C ARG A 149 -13.93 8.61 13.78
N SER A 150 -13.25 9.73 13.95
CA SER A 150 -13.76 10.91 14.69
C SER A 150 -14.46 11.94 13.78
N LEU A 151 -14.54 11.66 12.47
CA LEU A 151 -15.27 12.48 11.48
C LEU A 151 -16.72 12.02 11.36
#